data_AF-A0A2V2ET44-F1
#
_entry.id   AF-A0A2V2ET44-F1
#
_cell.length_a   1.000
_cell.length_b   1.000
_cell.length_c   1.000
_cell.angle_alpha   90.00
_cell.angle_beta   90.00
_cell.angle_gamma   90.00
#
_symmetry.space_group_name_H-M   'P 1'
#
loop_
_entity.id
_entity.type
_entity.pdbx_description
1 polymer ?
#
loop_
_entity_poly.entity_id
_entity_poly.type
_entity_poly.pdbx_seq_one_letter_code
_entity_poly.pdbx_strand_id
1 'polypeptide(L)'
;MDYQIGVSNVKWGEMDAAFAKEPVTSNEFPSKGYYYTTVETLEKILQSGAIYSTNYRYLNDPGEWAYGYPKLIEACREELQNGSSNYTKKFYNLMKKILFEENFYLNDHPEFGNTPFYNNFSEIFTISFTEEEDLISQWERYAKESGVVLELDFSLLGDALFLYQETLKERKIKVQTRARKVAYRDKEISMIAQKVMEELQKEYEKLSYRNPVRMKPHIYMYIRYFASYIKNTAYEQEKEMRISLMPLVNEQSSRSNIDKSGIKYTIQNGVYVPHIPLYFGRQRGKEIIKCGLPIRSIRVGPGYNQESVYLGLVHRLECGEKNVCLLSEKEQRERKIRFIIEGLAEYFKIKMEESASSRKIAEDVVQKLSQDGELIEFAELKTKLESILSTSKDETMLDASYNELKYLKQTWYNQIFKEIELKSYCTADGILIKRSRIPYIFSKK
;
A
#
# COMPACT_ATOMS: atom_id res chain seq x y z
N MET A 1 45.06 -11.86 -11.73
CA MET A 1 44.85 -10.65 -10.90
C MET A 1 43.40 -10.65 -10.48
N ASP A 2 43.13 -11.18 -9.29
CA ASP A 2 41.78 -11.20 -8.72
C ASP A 2 41.39 -9.79 -8.30
N TYR A 3 40.45 -9.19 -9.03
CA TYR A 3 39.84 -7.92 -8.66
C TYR A 3 38.96 -8.14 -7.42
N GLN A 4 39.50 -7.88 -6.23
CA GLN A 4 38.71 -7.73 -5.01
C GLN A 4 37.86 -6.45 -5.10
N ILE A 5 36.61 -6.57 -5.55
CA ILE A 5 35.64 -5.48 -5.54
C ILE A 5 35.12 -5.32 -4.10
N GLY A 6 35.74 -4.44 -3.32
CA GLY A 6 35.22 -4.03 -2.01
C GLY A 6 33.98 -3.14 -2.17
N VAL A 7 32.78 -3.72 -1.98
CA VAL A 7 31.47 -3.04 -2.00
C VAL A 7 31.07 -2.53 -0.59
N SER A 8 31.98 -2.54 0.38
CA SER A 8 31.65 -2.59 1.81
C SER A 8 31.19 -1.29 2.51
N ASN A 9 30.89 -0.20 1.81
CA ASN A 9 30.61 1.09 2.46
C ASN A 9 29.35 1.83 1.96
N VAL A 10 28.49 1.20 1.16
CA VAL A 10 27.24 1.85 0.76
C VAL A 10 26.15 1.49 1.75
N LYS A 11 25.77 2.48 2.56
CA LYS A 11 24.64 2.35 3.50
C LYS A 11 23.35 2.45 2.71
N TRP A 12 22.93 1.33 2.15
CA TRP A 12 21.73 1.22 1.30
C TRP A 12 20.45 1.75 1.96
N GLY A 13 20.33 1.63 3.28
CA GLY A 13 19.20 2.21 4.03
C GLY A 13 19.15 3.74 4.04
N GLU A 14 20.25 4.43 3.74
CA GLU A 14 20.29 5.90 3.59
C GLU A 14 19.77 6.35 2.20
N MET A 15 19.91 5.51 1.16
CA MET A 15 19.38 5.78 -0.19
C MET A 15 17.85 5.72 -0.22
N ASP A 16 17.30 4.64 0.32
CA ASP A 16 15.88 4.42 0.54
C ASP A 16 15.23 5.58 1.32
N ALA A 17 15.94 6.08 2.35
CA ALA A 17 15.54 7.25 3.14
C ALA A 17 15.59 8.58 2.38
N ALA A 18 16.55 8.76 1.46
CA ALA A 18 16.63 9.95 0.61
C ALA A 18 15.43 10.00 -0.35
N PHE A 19 15.08 8.87 -0.96
CA PHE A 19 13.93 8.81 -1.88
C PHE A 19 12.58 8.83 -1.21
N ALA A 20 12.46 8.26 -0.02
CA ALA A 20 11.24 8.38 0.76
C ALA A 20 10.83 9.85 0.97
N LYS A 21 11.78 10.80 0.93
CA LYS A 21 11.48 12.22 1.19
C LYS A 21 10.87 12.97 0.00
N GLU A 22 11.12 12.56 -1.24
CA GLU A 22 10.64 13.30 -2.42
C GLU A 22 9.76 12.43 -3.35
N PRO A 23 8.49 12.83 -3.61
CA PRO A 23 7.62 12.08 -4.52
C PRO A 23 8.15 12.22 -5.94
N VAL A 24 8.24 11.11 -6.68
CA VAL A 24 8.85 11.09 -8.02
C VAL A 24 7.86 11.47 -9.13
N THR A 25 6.56 11.27 -8.91
CA THR A 25 5.48 11.76 -9.77
C THR A 25 4.81 12.99 -9.17
N SER A 26 4.09 13.79 -9.97
CA SER A 26 3.27 14.89 -9.43
C SER A 26 2.10 14.29 -8.65
N ASN A 27 2.30 14.08 -7.36
CA ASN A 27 1.30 14.04 -6.28
C ASN A 27 2.01 13.60 -4.99
N GLU A 28 1.51 14.09 -3.87
CA GLU A 28 1.84 13.60 -2.52
C GLU A 28 1.83 12.06 -2.48
N PHE A 29 2.69 11.47 -1.65
CA PHE A 29 2.67 10.02 -1.43
C PHE A 29 1.25 9.58 -1.08
N PRO A 30 0.73 8.47 -1.65
CA PRO A 30 -0.60 8.00 -1.35
C PRO A 30 -0.78 7.85 0.16
N SER A 31 -1.82 8.48 0.72
CA SER A 31 -2.17 8.34 2.12
C SER A 31 -2.82 6.99 2.42
N LYS A 32 -3.31 6.31 1.39
CA LYS A 32 -3.92 4.98 1.47
C LYS A 32 -3.77 4.17 0.19
N GLY A 33 -4.03 2.87 0.27
CA GLY A 33 -4.09 1.96 -0.86
C GLY A 33 -4.92 0.71 -0.55
N TYR A 34 -5.41 0.05 -1.59
CA TYR A 34 -6.28 -1.11 -1.48
C TYR A 34 -5.57 -2.40 -1.89
N TYR A 35 -5.60 -3.42 -1.03
CA TYR A 35 -4.95 -4.71 -1.24
C TYR A 35 -6.00 -5.82 -1.40
N TYR A 36 -6.17 -6.31 -2.63
CA TYR A 36 -7.12 -7.38 -2.95
C TYR A 36 -6.50 -8.73 -2.65
N THR A 37 -7.23 -9.59 -1.93
CA THR A 37 -6.72 -10.90 -1.56
C THR A 37 -7.85 -11.87 -1.17
N THR A 38 -7.50 -13.13 -0.95
CA THR A 38 -8.45 -14.16 -0.52
C THR A 38 -8.65 -14.11 1.01
N VAL A 39 -9.74 -14.71 1.51
CA VAL A 39 -9.98 -14.79 2.97
C VAL A 39 -8.88 -15.61 3.66
N GLU A 40 -8.35 -16.64 3.00
CA GLU A 40 -7.26 -17.46 3.52
C GLU A 40 -5.96 -16.67 3.64
N THR A 41 -5.66 -15.81 2.66
CA THR A 41 -4.51 -14.92 2.75
C THR A 41 -4.72 -13.84 3.81
N LEU A 42 -5.94 -13.29 3.94
CA LEU A 42 -6.27 -12.37 5.02
C LEU A 42 -6.01 -13.00 6.39
N GLU A 43 -6.39 -14.25 6.63
CA GLU A 43 -6.13 -14.91 7.91
C GLU A 43 -4.63 -14.97 8.22
N LYS A 44 -3.80 -15.32 7.23
CA LYS A 44 -2.33 -15.32 7.38
C LYS A 44 -1.78 -13.92 7.68
N ILE A 45 -2.35 -12.90 7.04
CA ILE A 45 -2.02 -11.49 7.25
C ILE A 45 -2.37 -11.06 8.68
N LEU A 46 -3.57 -11.39 9.18
CA LEU A 46 -4.02 -11.07 10.54
C LEU A 46 -3.19 -11.80 11.61
N GLN A 47 -2.85 -13.07 11.38
CA GLN A 47 -2.06 -13.89 12.30
C GLN A 47 -0.59 -13.44 12.38
N SER A 48 0.01 -13.05 11.26
CA SER A 48 1.42 -12.65 11.23
C SER A 48 1.64 -11.16 11.48
N GLY A 49 0.69 -10.32 11.06
CA GLY A 49 0.86 -8.86 10.97
C GLY A 49 1.78 -8.45 9.82
N ALA A 50 1.98 -9.31 8.82
CA ALA A 50 2.83 -9.06 7.68
C ALA A 50 2.05 -9.12 6.36
N ILE A 51 2.43 -8.29 5.39
CA ILE A 51 2.09 -8.48 3.98
C ILE A 51 3.29 -9.09 3.27
N TYR A 52 3.05 -10.05 2.40
CA TYR A 52 4.12 -10.73 1.68
C TYR A 52 4.44 -9.94 0.40
N SER A 53 5.66 -9.45 0.30
CA SER A 53 6.18 -8.95 -0.97
C SER A 53 6.60 -10.12 -1.85
N THR A 54 6.37 -10.01 -3.14
CA THR A 54 6.71 -11.04 -4.13
C THR A 54 7.90 -10.58 -4.94
N ASN A 55 8.82 -11.49 -5.25
CA ASN A 55 9.91 -11.15 -6.15
C ASN A 55 9.37 -10.71 -7.51
N TYR A 56 9.90 -9.61 -8.03
CA TYR A 56 9.40 -8.94 -9.23
C TYR A 56 9.27 -9.87 -10.46
N ARG A 57 10.11 -10.90 -10.58
CA ARG A 57 10.05 -11.86 -11.69
C ARG A 57 8.83 -12.79 -11.69
N TYR A 58 8.20 -12.94 -10.54
CA TYR A 58 7.08 -13.84 -10.35
C TYR A 58 5.76 -13.07 -10.28
N LEU A 59 5.76 -11.79 -10.69
CA LEU A 59 4.53 -11.05 -10.87
C LEU A 59 3.72 -11.64 -12.03
N ASN A 60 2.40 -11.43 -11.97
CA ASN A 60 1.47 -11.98 -12.94
C ASN A 60 1.62 -11.41 -14.36
N ASP A 61 2.40 -10.34 -14.52
CA ASP A 61 2.75 -9.76 -15.82
C ASP A 61 4.25 -9.97 -16.08
N PRO A 62 4.65 -11.04 -16.78
CA PRO A 62 6.05 -11.28 -17.09
C PRO A 62 6.62 -10.24 -18.09
N GLY A 63 5.74 -9.50 -18.80
CA GLY A 63 6.13 -8.46 -19.75
C GLY A 63 6.50 -7.13 -19.08
N GLU A 64 6.20 -6.97 -17.79
CA GLU A 64 6.37 -5.69 -17.09
C GLU A 64 7.84 -5.23 -17.10
N TRP A 65 8.77 -6.15 -16.88
CA TRP A 65 10.20 -5.89 -16.97
C TRP A 65 10.65 -5.49 -18.38
N ALA A 66 10.22 -6.28 -19.37
CA ALA A 66 10.58 -6.10 -20.77
C ALA A 66 10.05 -4.77 -21.34
N TYR A 67 9.06 -4.18 -20.67
CA TYR A 67 8.51 -2.87 -21.00
C TYR A 67 9.18 -1.74 -20.19
N GLY A 68 9.12 -1.80 -18.86
CA GLY A 68 9.42 -0.67 -18.00
C GLY A 68 10.88 -0.23 -18.03
N TYR A 69 11.81 -1.18 -18.10
CA TYR A 69 13.23 -0.86 -18.07
C TYR A 69 13.77 -0.22 -19.35
N PRO A 70 13.49 -0.76 -20.56
CA PRO A 70 13.84 -0.06 -21.79
C PRO A 70 13.25 1.34 -21.85
N LYS A 71 12.00 1.51 -21.39
CA LYS A 71 11.32 2.81 -21.37
C LYS A 71 11.99 3.83 -20.44
N LEU A 72 12.38 3.42 -19.24
CA LEU A 72 13.13 4.31 -18.35
C LEU A 72 14.48 4.68 -18.94
N ILE A 73 15.16 3.75 -19.61
CA ILE A 73 16.45 4.03 -20.22
C ILE A 73 16.36 5.00 -21.38
N GLU A 74 15.36 4.84 -22.23
CA GLU A 74 15.03 5.80 -23.29
C GLU A 74 14.81 7.19 -22.69
N ALA A 75 13.97 7.30 -21.66
CA ALA A 75 13.71 8.57 -20.98
C ALA A 75 14.97 9.16 -20.30
N CYS A 76 15.83 8.35 -19.69
CA CYS A 76 17.09 8.83 -19.10
C CYS A 76 18.09 9.32 -20.18
N ARG A 77 18.08 8.70 -21.37
CA ARG A 77 18.90 9.14 -22.51
C ARG A 77 18.42 10.49 -23.03
N GLU A 78 17.11 10.66 -23.19
CA GLU A 78 16.49 11.93 -23.59
C GLU A 78 16.79 13.03 -22.56
N GLU A 79 16.61 12.73 -21.27
CA GLU A 79 16.93 13.66 -20.18
C GLU A 79 18.40 14.09 -20.21
N LEU A 80 19.34 13.15 -20.40
CA LEU A 80 20.77 13.49 -20.48
C LEU A 80 21.10 14.37 -21.69
N GLN A 81 20.43 14.14 -22.83
CA GLN A 81 20.61 14.94 -24.05
C GLN A 81 20.03 16.36 -23.90
N ASN A 82 18.80 16.46 -23.41
CA ASN A 82 18.07 17.72 -23.29
C ASN A 82 18.56 18.59 -22.11
N GLY A 83 18.90 17.96 -20.99
CA GLY A 83 19.34 18.60 -19.75
C GLY A 83 20.86 18.71 -19.61
N SER A 84 21.64 18.59 -20.69
CA SER A 84 23.11 18.47 -20.61
C SER A 84 23.81 19.58 -19.81
N SER A 85 23.25 20.79 -19.75
CA SER A 85 23.76 21.91 -18.93
C SER A 85 23.47 21.80 -17.43
N ASN A 86 22.48 20.99 -17.03
CA ASN A 86 22.07 20.82 -15.63
C ASN A 86 23.01 19.86 -14.87
N TYR A 87 23.84 19.13 -15.61
CA TYR A 87 24.67 18.06 -15.08
C TYR A 87 26.16 18.44 -15.03
N THR A 88 26.88 18.01 -14.00
CA THR A 88 28.33 18.22 -13.97
C THR A 88 28.98 17.46 -15.13
N LYS A 89 30.01 18.04 -15.77
CA LYS A 89 30.69 17.42 -16.93
C LYS A 89 31.17 15.99 -16.65
N LYS A 90 31.62 15.71 -15.41
CA LYS A 90 32.06 14.37 -14.99
C LYS A 90 30.89 13.39 -14.91
N PHE A 91 29.78 13.78 -14.28
CA PHE A 91 28.58 12.97 -14.21
C PHE A 91 27.98 12.73 -15.60
N TYR A 92 27.88 13.78 -16.42
CA TYR A 92 27.41 13.70 -17.80
C TYR A 92 28.21 12.66 -18.60
N ASN A 93 29.54 12.72 -18.57
CA ASN A 93 30.40 11.78 -19.29
C ASN A 93 30.24 10.33 -18.77
N LEU A 94 30.07 10.14 -17.47
CA LEU A 94 29.81 8.83 -16.87
C LEU A 94 28.48 8.26 -17.36
N MET A 95 27.41 9.04 -17.27
CA MET A 95 26.08 8.62 -17.71
C MET A 95 26.02 8.40 -19.22
N LYS A 96 26.70 9.24 -20.01
CA LYS A 96 26.80 9.05 -21.46
C LYS A 96 27.44 7.71 -21.81
N LYS A 97 28.57 7.39 -21.16
CA LYS A 97 29.24 6.11 -21.32
C LYS A 97 28.31 4.95 -20.96
N ILE A 98 27.67 5.01 -19.79
CA ILE A 98 26.80 3.93 -19.30
C ILE A 98 25.55 3.74 -20.17
N LEU A 99 24.88 4.83 -20.54
CA LEU A 99 23.59 4.77 -21.23
C LEU A 99 23.72 4.55 -22.75
N PHE A 100 24.80 5.00 -23.39
CA PHE A 100 24.94 4.97 -24.86
C PHE A 100 26.05 4.05 -25.37
N GLU A 101 27.19 3.95 -24.66
CA GLU A 101 28.39 3.28 -25.16
C GLU A 101 28.52 1.84 -24.64
N GLU A 102 27.99 1.58 -23.44
CA GLU A 102 27.96 0.25 -22.85
C GLU A 102 26.68 -0.49 -23.26
N ASN A 103 26.79 -1.79 -23.58
CA ASN A 103 25.66 -2.66 -23.90
C ASN A 103 24.75 -2.90 -22.68
N PHE A 104 24.03 -1.85 -22.29
CA PHE A 104 23.14 -1.79 -21.14
C PHE A 104 22.06 -2.88 -21.18
N TYR A 105 21.62 -3.25 -22.39
CA TYR A 105 20.60 -4.28 -22.62
C TYR A 105 21.11 -5.72 -22.55
N LEU A 106 22.35 -6.00 -22.95
CA LEU A 106 22.81 -7.40 -23.15
C LEU A 106 23.23 -8.10 -21.85
N ASN A 107 23.58 -7.36 -20.80
CA ASN A 107 23.89 -7.97 -19.50
C ASN A 107 22.65 -8.24 -18.63
N ASP A 108 21.46 -7.81 -19.07
CA ASP A 108 20.20 -7.86 -18.31
C ASP A 108 19.03 -8.48 -19.10
N HIS A 109 19.26 -8.92 -20.35
CA HIS A 109 18.25 -9.60 -21.16
C HIS A 109 18.09 -11.06 -20.69
N PRO A 110 16.86 -11.53 -20.38
CA PRO A 110 16.62 -12.89 -19.90
C PRO A 110 17.08 -13.99 -20.87
N GLU A 111 17.22 -13.68 -22.16
CA GLU A 111 17.64 -14.63 -23.20
C GLU A 111 19.18 -14.76 -23.36
N PHE A 112 19.98 -13.85 -22.81
CA PHE A 112 21.44 -13.80 -23.08
C PHE A 112 22.34 -13.97 -21.85
N GLY A 113 21.79 -14.09 -20.64
CA GLY A 113 22.53 -14.44 -19.43
C GLY A 113 22.36 -15.91 -19.05
N ASN A 114 23.26 -16.79 -19.51
CA ASN A 114 23.21 -18.25 -19.38
C ASN A 114 23.36 -18.82 -17.94
N THR A 115 23.00 -18.08 -16.89
CA THR A 115 22.77 -18.67 -15.58
C THR A 115 21.60 -17.96 -14.86
N PRO A 116 20.69 -18.69 -14.20
CA PRO A 116 19.56 -18.12 -13.44
C PRO A 116 19.99 -17.24 -12.25
N PHE A 117 21.29 -17.11 -11.99
CA PHE A 117 21.87 -16.38 -10.87
C PHE A 117 22.47 -15.01 -11.22
N TYR A 118 22.75 -14.71 -12.50
CA TYR A 118 23.47 -13.50 -12.90
C TYR A 118 22.58 -12.36 -13.42
N ASN A 119 21.29 -12.59 -13.64
CA ASN A 119 20.35 -11.48 -13.80
C ASN A 119 20.10 -10.89 -12.41
N ASN A 120 20.72 -9.75 -12.13
CA ASN A 120 20.73 -9.05 -10.85
C ASN A 120 19.36 -8.44 -10.43
N PHE A 121 18.26 -8.75 -11.13
CA PHE A 121 16.88 -8.46 -10.71
C PHE A 121 16.34 -9.41 -9.66
N SER A 122 17.13 -10.38 -9.19
CA SER A 122 16.71 -11.35 -8.16
C SER A 122 16.42 -10.71 -6.82
N GLU A 123 16.63 -9.40 -6.73
CA GLU A 123 16.63 -8.66 -5.49
C GLU A 123 15.42 -7.74 -5.37
N ILE A 124 14.66 -7.41 -6.42
CA ILE A 124 13.48 -6.55 -6.24
C ILE A 124 12.30 -7.39 -5.75
N PHE A 125 11.73 -6.99 -4.61
CA PHE A 125 10.47 -7.51 -4.09
C PHE A 125 9.44 -6.40 -4.03
N THR A 126 8.20 -6.71 -4.38
CA THR A 126 7.14 -5.70 -4.49
C THR A 126 5.87 -6.13 -3.77
N ILE A 127 5.14 -5.14 -3.25
CA ILE A 127 3.72 -5.26 -2.91
C ILE A 127 2.95 -4.30 -3.81
N SER A 128 1.94 -4.82 -4.49
CA SER A 128 1.02 -4.04 -5.31
C SER A 128 -0.27 -3.75 -4.57
N PHE A 129 -0.75 -2.53 -4.72
CA PHE A 129 -2.05 -2.04 -4.28
C PHE A 129 -2.73 -1.34 -5.46
N THR A 130 -4.00 -1.00 -5.31
CA THR A 130 -4.72 -0.14 -6.25
C THR A 130 -5.30 1.08 -5.53
N GLU A 131 -5.59 2.13 -6.30
CA GLU A 131 -6.28 3.33 -5.82
C GLU A 131 -7.78 3.12 -5.58
N GLU A 132 -8.36 2.01 -6.05
CA GLU A 132 -9.81 1.80 -6.06
C GLU A 132 -10.27 0.61 -5.21
N GLU A 133 -11.30 0.83 -4.39
CA GLU A 133 -11.77 -0.16 -3.42
C GLU A 133 -12.69 -1.24 -3.98
N ASP A 134 -13.29 -1.05 -5.15
CA ASP A 134 -14.31 -1.97 -5.69
C ASP A 134 -14.17 -2.14 -7.21
N LEU A 135 -13.04 -2.71 -7.66
CA LEU A 135 -12.73 -2.98 -9.06
C LEU A 135 -12.96 -4.45 -9.43
N ILE A 136 -13.85 -4.69 -10.41
CA ILE A 136 -14.16 -6.03 -10.93
C ILE A 136 -12.91 -6.81 -11.35
N SER A 137 -12.02 -6.18 -12.11
CA SER A 137 -10.79 -6.82 -12.59
C SER A 137 -9.88 -7.30 -11.45
N GLN A 138 -9.87 -6.57 -10.33
CA GLN A 138 -9.08 -6.93 -9.16
C GLN A 138 -9.76 -8.05 -8.34
N TRP A 139 -11.10 -8.02 -8.25
CA TRP A 139 -11.87 -9.12 -7.66
C TRP A 139 -11.59 -10.44 -8.38
N GLU A 140 -11.72 -10.46 -9.70
CA GLU A 140 -11.53 -11.67 -10.51
C GLU A 140 -10.11 -12.22 -10.42
N ARG A 141 -9.10 -11.34 -10.43
CA ARG A 141 -7.69 -11.75 -10.53
C ARG A 141 -7.08 -12.13 -9.18
N TYR A 142 -7.40 -11.41 -8.11
CA TYR A 142 -6.64 -11.49 -6.85
C TYR A 142 -7.45 -11.99 -5.66
N ALA A 143 -8.72 -11.58 -5.56
CA ALA A 143 -9.56 -11.90 -4.41
C ALA A 143 -10.40 -13.16 -4.63
N LYS A 144 -10.70 -13.49 -5.89
CA LYS A 144 -11.62 -14.57 -6.29
C LYS A 144 -13.02 -14.33 -5.73
N GLU A 145 -13.88 -15.34 -5.84
CA GLU A 145 -15.23 -15.29 -5.31
C GLU A 145 -15.24 -15.06 -3.79
N SER A 146 -15.99 -14.04 -3.34
CA SER A 146 -16.10 -13.64 -1.93
C SER A 146 -14.75 -13.47 -1.20
N GLY A 147 -13.70 -13.09 -1.94
CA GLY A 147 -12.47 -12.59 -1.32
C GLY A 147 -12.67 -11.25 -0.63
N VAL A 148 -11.57 -10.59 -0.30
CA VAL A 148 -11.57 -9.33 0.44
C VAL A 148 -10.64 -8.31 -0.17
N VAL A 149 -10.90 -7.04 0.11
CA VAL A 149 -9.97 -5.94 -0.13
C VAL A 149 -9.72 -5.20 1.17
N LEU A 150 -8.44 -4.95 1.47
CA LEU A 150 -8.00 -4.22 2.65
C LEU A 150 -7.69 -2.77 2.25
N GLU A 151 -8.34 -1.81 2.87
CA GLU A 151 -7.89 -0.41 2.83
C GLU A 151 -6.80 -0.23 3.88
N LEU A 152 -5.58 0.07 3.44
CA LEU A 152 -4.47 0.39 4.32
C LEU A 152 -4.30 1.90 4.41
N ASP A 153 -4.15 2.43 5.62
CA ASP A 153 -3.91 3.83 5.89
C ASP A 153 -2.41 4.08 6.12
N PHE A 154 -1.72 4.43 5.05
CA PHE A 154 -0.28 4.66 5.08
C PHE A 154 0.10 5.87 5.94
N SER A 155 -0.83 6.80 6.20
CA SER A 155 -0.56 7.95 7.09
C SER A 155 -0.22 7.53 8.52
N LEU A 156 -0.70 6.36 8.96
CA LEU A 156 -0.42 5.80 10.30
C LEU A 156 1.03 5.33 10.47
N LEU A 157 1.77 5.18 9.38
CA LEU A 157 3.14 4.64 9.37
C LEU A 157 4.20 5.74 9.51
N GLY A 158 3.80 7.00 9.41
CA GLY A 158 4.74 8.12 9.34
C GLY A 158 5.57 8.09 8.05
N ASP A 159 6.77 8.66 8.12
CA ASP A 159 7.58 8.93 6.93
C ASP A 159 8.25 7.70 6.26
N ALA A 160 8.08 6.50 6.81
CA ALA A 160 8.85 5.33 6.40
C ALA A 160 8.17 4.01 6.75
N LEU A 161 8.09 3.09 5.79
CA LEU A 161 7.80 1.68 6.06
C LEU A 161 9.07 0.98 6.55
N PHE A 162 9.04 0.40 7.76
CA PHE A 162 10.17 -0.34 8.32
C PHE A 162 9.96 -1.86 8.26
N LEU A 163 10.75 -2.51 7.41
CA LEU A 163 10.58 -3.92 7.07
C LEU A 163 11.47 -4.83 7.90
N TYR A 164 10.88 -5.60 8.80
CA TYR A 164 11.61 -6.65 9.52
C TYR A 164 11.73 -7.91 8.67
N GLN A 165 12.96 -8.36 8.45
CA GLN A 165 13.22 -9.74 8.02
C GLN A 165 13.64 -10.53 9.28
N GLU A 166 12.86 -11.54 9.66
CA GLU A 166 13.31 -12.50 10.67
C GLU A 166 14.43 -13.35 10.04
N THR A 167 15.66 -12.96 10.33
CA THR A 167 16.84 -13.76 10.01
C THR A 167 16.99 -14.87 11.06
N LEU A 168 17.73 -15.94 10.73
CA LEU A 168 18.09 -17.00 11.70
C LEU A 168 18.87 -16.47 12.93
N LYS A 169 19.26 -15.19 12.93
CA LYS A 169 20.03 -14.52 13.98
C LYS A 169 19.33 -13.29 14.57
N GLU A 170 18.00 -13.18 14.39
CA GLU A 170 17.17 -12.09 14.95
C GLU A 170 17.60 -10.66 14.56
N ARG A 171 18.40 -10.51 13.49
CA ARG A 171 18.79 -9.18 12.99
C ARG A 171 17.59 -8.50 12.37
N LYS A 172 17.18 -7.37 12.95
CA LYS A 172 16.13 -6.48 12.44
C LYS A 172 16.74 -5.57 11.37
N ILE A 173 16.54 -5.91 10.11
CA ILE A 173 16.89 -5.01 9.00
C ILE A 173 15.88 -3.85 8.98
N LYS A 174 16.36 -2.64 8.71
CA LYS A 174 15.53 -1.45 8.57
C LYS A 174 15.58 -1.00 7.12
N VAL A 175 14.55 -1.33 6.36
CA VAL A 175 14.30 -0.74 5.03
C VAL A 175 13.44 0.50 5.25
N GLN A 176 13.60 1.56 4.46
CA GLN A 176 12.73 2.74 4.50
C GLN A 176 12.12 2.95 3.11
N THR A 177 10.86 2.59 2.92
CA THR A 177 10.19 2.74 1.63
C THR A 177 8.81 3.38 1.78
N ARG A 178 8.17 3.72 0.66
CA ARG A 178 6.83 4.31 0.58
C ARG A 178 6.08 3.74 -0.61
N ALA A 179 4.75 3.72 -0.51
CA ALA A 179 3.90 3.44 -1.66
C ALA A 179 4.06 4.56 -2.70
N ARG A 180 4.12 4.19 -3.98
CA ARG A 180 4.18 5.14 -5.11
C ARG A 180 3.25 4.67 -6.21
N LYS A 181 2.66 5.62 -6.93
CA LYS A 181 1.89 5.31 -8.13
C LYS A 181 2.81 4.73 -9.20
N VAL A 182 2.30 3.74 -9.94
CA VAL A 182 2.95 3.24 -11.14
C VAL A 182 2.74 4.24 -12.28
N ALA A 183 3.80 4.51 -13.04
CA ALA A 183 3.74 5.33 -14.24
C ALA A 183 3.33 4.49 -15.44
N TYR A 184 2.36 4.99 -16.19
CA TYR A 184 1.84 4.36 -17.38
C TYR A 184 2.22 5.16 -18.64
N ARG A 185 2.29 6.49 -18.53
CA ARG A 185 2.43 7.40 -19.67
C ARG A 185 3.85 7.94 -19.78
N ASP A 186 4.29 8.22 -21.00
CA ASP A 186 5.65 8.72 -21.27
C ASP A 186 5.99 9.96 -20.44
N LYS A 187 5.06 10.89 -20.27
CA LYS A 187 5.26 12.09 -19.42
C LYS A 187 5.63 11.73 -17.97
N GLU A 188 4.96 10.74 -17.39
CA GLU A 188 5.23 10.28 -16.02
C GLU A 188 6.59 9.59 -15.95
N ILE A 189 6.92 8.80 -16.98
CA ILE A 189 8.21 8.10 -17.12
C ILE A 189 9.35 9.13 -17.25
N SER A 190 9.19 10.19 -18.03
CA SER A 190 10.18 11.27 -18.14
C SER A 190 10.40 11.97 -16.80
N MET A 191 9.34 12.20 -16.01
CA MET A 191 9.49 12.76 -14.66
C MET A 191 10.25 11.82 -13.72
N ILE A 192 10.03 10.49 -13.84
CA ILE A 192 10.84 9.50 -13.13
C ILE A 192 12.30 9.60 -13.56
N ALA A 193 12.57 9.62 -14.87
CA ALA A 193 13.92 9.71 -15.42
C ALA A 193 14.66 10.95 -14.93
N GLN A 194 14.02 12.13 -14.98
CA GLN A 194 14.59 13.38 -14.49
C GLN A 194 15.06 13.25 -13.03
N LYS A 195 14.18 12.77 -12.14
CA LYS A 195 14.52 12.63 -10.71
C LYS A 195 15.56 11.57 -10.45
N VAL A 196 15.53 10.46 -11.20
CA VAL A 196 16.61 9.46 -11.14
C VAL A 196 17.94 10.10 -11.48
N MET A 197 18.02 10.91 -12.53
CA MET A 197 19.25 11.58 -12.96
C MET A 197 19.72 12.63 -11.94
N GLU A 198 18.81 13.45 -11.42
CA GLU A 198 19.09 14.46 -10.38
C GLU A 198 19.65 13.81 -9.10
N GLU A 199 19.04 12.73 -8.62
CA GLU A 199 19.47 12.04 -7.41
C GLU A 199 20.79 11.28 -7.62
N LEU A 200 20.97 10.63 -8.77
CA LEU A 200 22.25 10.02 -9.12
C LEU A 200 23.38 11.06 -9.18
N GLN A 201 23.12 12.28 -9.66
CA GLN A 201 24.09 13.36 -9.59
C GLN A 201 24.39 13.78 -8.15
N LYS A 202 23.36 14.03 -7.33
CA LYS A 202 23.55 14.41 -5.92
C LYS A 202 24.40 13.37 -5.19
N GLU A 203 24.13 12.09 -5.40
CA GLU A 203 24.92 11.00 -4.82
C GLU A 203 26.34 10.94 -5.38
N TYR A 204 26.51 11.14 -6.70
CA TYR A 204 27.82 11.22 -7.35
C TYR A 204 28.68 12.38 -6.81
N GLU A 205 28.07 13.49 -6.40
CA GLU A 205 28.76 14.65 -5.83
C GLU A 205 29.10 14.48 -4.34
N LYS A 206 28.18 13.91 -3.54
CA LYS A 206 28.38 13.66 -2.11
C LYS A 206 29.45 12.61 -1.87
N LEU A 207 29.33 11.49 -2.57
CA LEU A 207 30.28 10.42 -2.49
C LEU A 207 31.49 10.93 -3.26
N SER A 208 32.60 11.23 -2.57
CA SER A 208 33.87 11.63 -3.17
C SER A 208 34.47 10.48 -4.01
N TYR A 209 33.70 9.92 -4.95
CA TYR A 209 34.05 8.80 -5.80
C TYR A 209 35.12 9.27 -6.76
N ARG A 210 36.36 9.01 -6.38
CA ARG A 210 37.50 9.05 -7.30
C ARG A 210 37.48 7.88 -8.30
N ASN A 211 36.51 6.96 -8.23
CA ASN A 211 36.46 5.77 -9.05
C ASN A 211 35.06 5.48 -9.66
N PRO A 212 34.85 5.80 -10.95
CA PRO A 212 33.63 5.49 -11.71
C PRO A 212 33.19 4.02 -11.67
N VAL A 213 34.13 3.08 -11.48
CA VAL A 213 33.84 1.63 -11.40
C VAL A 213 32.92 1.32 -10.21
N ARG A 214 33.00 2.09 -9.12
CA ARG A 214 32.13 1.90 -7.95
C ARG A 214 30.72 2.43 -8.15
N MET A 215 30.54 3.47 -8.97
CA MET A 215 29.22 4.08 -9.18
C MET A 215 28.32 3.28 -10.11
N LYS A 216 28.92 2.53 -11.03
CA LYS A 216 28.19 1.77 -12.06
C LYS A 216 27.17 0.78 -11.48
N PRO A 217 27.50 -0.10 -10.51
CA PRO A 217 26.51 -0.96 -9.85
C PRO A 217 25.36 -0.17 -9.19
N HIS A 218 25.65 0.98 -8.59
CA HIS A 218 24.63 1.84 -7.97
C HIS A 218 23.67 2.43 -9.01
N ILE A 219 24.19 2.91 -10.14
CA ILE A 219 23.38 3.43 -11.26
C ILE A 219 22.44 2.33 -11.78
N TYR A 220 22.97 1.14 -12.04
CA TYR A 220 22.13 0.01 -12.47
C TYR A 220 21.04 -0.26 -11.45
N MET A 221 21.40 -0.43 -10.19
CA MET A 221 20.43 -0.71 -9.13
C MET A 221 19.30 0.33 -9.07
N TYR A 222 19.64 1.62 -9.14
CA TYR A 222 18.67 2.72 -9.13
C TYR A 222 17.69 2.63 -10.30
N ILE A 223 18.22 2.54 -11.52
CA ILE A 223 17.38 2.48 -12.71
C ILE A 223 16.44 1.27 -12.63
N ARG A 224 16.95 0.13 -12.16
CA ARG A 224 16.17 -1.10 -12.01
C ARG A 224 15.06 -0.96 -10.97
N TYR A 225 15.38 -0.36 -9.82
CA TYR A 225 14.39 -0.04 -8.78
C TYR A 225 13.27 0.84 -9.34
N PHE A 226 13.60 1.91 -10.07
CA PHE A 226 12.59 2.81 -10.65
C PHE A 226 11.85 2.24 -11.86
N ALA A 227 12.49 1.36 -12.62
CA ALA A 227 11.83 0.61 -13.68
C ALA A 227 10.71 -0.29 -13.13
N SER A 228 10.83 -0.76 -11.89
CA SER A 228 9.75 -1.48 -11.20
C SER A 228 8.52 -0.61 -10.87
N TYR A 229 8.50 0.67 -11.26
CA TYR A 229 7.34 1.55 -11.13
C TYR A 229 6.78 1.97 -12.49
N ILE A 230 7.15 1.28 -13.57
CA ILE A 230 6.69 1.60 -14.92
C ILE A 230 5.94 0.39 -15.47
N LYS A 231 4.77 0.64 -16.03
CA LYS A 231 3.91 -0.40 -16.60
C LYS A 231 3.32 0.05 -17.92
N ASN A 232 2.99 -0.92 -18.77
CA ASN A 232 2.34 -0.63 -20.04
C ASN A 232 0.95 0.01 -19.82
N THR A 233 0.61 1.01 -20.63
CA THR A 233 -0.68 1.73 -20.59
C THR A 233 -1.89 0.80 -20.69
N ALA A 234 -1.76 -0.39 -21.30
CA ALA A 234 -2.81 -1.41 -21.33
C ALA A 234 -3.24 -1.94 -19.95
N TYR A 235 -2.51 -1.59 -18.88
CA TYR A 235 -2.82 -1.91 -17.49
C TYR A 235 -3.20 -0.68 -16.65
N GLU A 236 -3.40 0.50 -17.25
CA GLU A 236 -3.76 1.74 -16.54
C GLU A 236 -5.04 1.60 -15.71
N GLN A 237 -5.97 0.73 -16.15
CA GLN A 237 -7.20 0.39 -15.42
C GLN A 237 -6.96 -0.23 -14.04
N GLU A 238 -5.77 -0.80 -13.79
CA GLU A 238 -5.42 -1.34 -12.47
C GLU A 238 -5.17 -0.23 -11.45
N LYS A 239 -4.89 1.01 -11.91
CA LYS A 239 -4.57 2.17 -11.07
C LYS A 239 -3.58 1.79 -9.97
N GLU A 240 -2.51 1.12 -10.39
CA GLU A 240 -1.60 0.44 -9.49
C GLU A 240 -0.74 1.45 -8.74
N MET A 241 -0.55 1.17 -7.46
CA MET A 241 0.52 1.75 -6.65
C MET A 241 1.32 0.61 -6.03
N ARG A 242 2.59 0.86 -5.76
CA ARG A 242 3.53 -0.18 -5.39
C ARG A 242 4.45 0.25 -4.27
N ILE A 243 4.84 -0.72 -3.46
CA ILE A 243 5.99 -0.63 -2.57
C ILE A 243 7.02 -1.60 -3.14
N SER A 244 8.16 -1.08 -3.57
CA SER A 244 9.31 -1.88 -3.99
C SER A 244 10.39 -1.82 -2.94
N LEU A 245 11.14 -2.90 -2.79
CA LEU A 245 12.31 -2.99 -1.92
C LEU A 245 13.38 -3.85 -2.56
N MET A 246 14.61 -3.65 -2.10
CA MET A 246 15.73 -4.53 -2.38
C MET A 246 16.26 -5.03 -1.02
N PRO A 247 16.26 -6.34 -0.74
CA PRO A 247 16.78 -6.87 0.52
C PRO A 247 18.26 -6.52 0.62
N LEU A 248 18.70 -6.12 1.82
CA LEU A 248 20.06 -5.64 2.03
C LEU A 248 21.09 -6.74 1.75
N VAL A 249 22.16 -6.34 1.07
CA VAL A 249 23.39 -7.12 0.95
C VAL A 249 24.15 -7.01 2.28
N ASN A 250 24.55 -8.14 2.86
CA ASN A 250 25.25 -8.16 4.14
C ASN A 250 26.63 -7.46 4.00
N GLU A 251 26.82 -6.33 4.68
CA GLU A 251 28.07 -5.53 4.65
C GLU A 251 29.31 -6.34 5.08
N GLN A 252 29.13 -7.40 5.88
CA GLN A 252 30.23 -8.21 6.43
C GLN A 252 30.70 -9.34 5.51
N SER A 253 29.97 -9.67 4.44
CA SER A 253 30.43 -10.67 3.47
C SER A 253 31.13 -9.97 2.31
N SER A 254 32.44 -10.22 2.18
CA SER A 254 33.28 -9.84 1.04
C SER A 254 32.88 -10.50 -0.30
N ARG A 255 31.72 -11.18 -0.33
CA ARG A 255 31.06 -11.75 -1.50
C ARG A 255 29.61 -11.28 -1.47
N SER A 256 29.04 -11.08 -2.65
CA SER A 256 27.64 -10.74 -2.97
C SER A 256 26.59 -11.73 -2.42
N ASN A 257 26.65 -12.03 -1.13
CA ASN A 257 25.67 -12.83 -0.44
C ASN A 257 24.61 -11.86 0.08
N ILE A 258 23.59 -11.62 -0.75
CA ILE A 258 22.29 -11.17 -0.28
C ILE A 258 21.97 -11.97 0.98
N ASP A 259 21.57 -11.32 2.07
CA ASP A 259 21.09 -12.06 3.22
C ASP A 259 19.76 -12.73 2.86
N LYS A 260 19.86 -13.97 2.37
CA LYS A 260 18.71 -14.80 1.99
C LYS A 260 17.93 -15.29 3.22
N SER A 261 18.41 -15.04 4.45
CA SER A 261 17.76 -15.53 5.65
C SER A 261 16.46 -14.77 5.89
N GLY A 262 15.31 -15.40 5.62
CA GLY A 262 13.97 -14.79 5.75
C GLY A 262 13.17 -14.71 4.44
N ILE A 263 13.74 -15.13 3.30
CA ILE A 263 12.95 -15.41 2.10
C ILE A 263 12.10 -16.66 2.38
N LYS A 264 10.78 -16.50 2.25
CA LYS A 264 9.81 -17.59 2.33
C LYS A 264 9.39 -17.98 0.92
N TYR A 265 9.00 -19.24 0.73
CA TYR A 265 8.55 -19.73 -0.58
C TYR A 265 7.10 -20.18 -0.48
N THR A 266 6.31 -19.84 -1.49
CA THR A 266 5.01 -20.47 -1.74
C THR A 266 5.09 -21.27 -3.04
N ILE A 267 4.21 -22.26 -3.20
CA ILE A 267 4.08 -22.99 -4.46
C ILE A 267 2.82 -22.45 -5.15
N GLN A 268 3.00 -21.88 -6.34
CA GLN A 268 1.91 -21.39 -7.19
C GLN A 268 2.03 -22.06 -8.56
N ASN A 269 0.99 -22.80 -8.98
CA ASN A 269 0.97 -23.52 -10.25
C ASN A 269 2.23 -24.41 -10.46
N GLY A 270 2.71 -25.08 -9.41
CA GLY A 270 3.90 -25.93 -9.45
C GLY A 270 5.24 -25.18 -9.43
N VAL A 271 5.24 -23.85 -9.32
CA VAL A 271 6.44 -23.01 -9.29
C VAL A 271 6.69 -22.49 -7.88
N TYR A 272 7.94 -22.55 -7.42
CA TYR A 272 8.36 -21.88 -6.19
C TYR A 272 8.42 -20.36 -6.38
N VAL A 273 7.58 -19.65 -5.66
CA VAL A 273 7.52 -18.19 -5.67
C VAL A 273 8.15 -17.64 -4.40
N PRO A 274 9.24 -16.86 -4.49
CA PRO A 274 9.90 -16.27 -3.35
C PRO A 274 9.16 -15.01 -2.86
N HIS A 275 9.06 -14.91 -1.54
CA HIS A 275 8.44 -13.80 -0.83
C HIS A 275 9.29 -13.32 0.36
N ILE A 276 9.19 -12.03 0.66
CA ILE A 276 9.71 -11.48 1.93
C ILE A 276 8.49 -10.99 2.74
N PRO A 277 8.26 -11.52 3.96
CA PRO A 277 7.22 -11.01 4.84
C PRO A 277 7.59 -9.62 5.34
N LEU A 278 6.70 -8.66 5.13
CA LEU A 278 6.90 -7.25 5.43
C LEU A 278 5.98 -6.82 6.56
N TYR A 279 6.58 -6.39 7.65
CA TYR A 279 5.85 -5.86 8.80
C TYR A 279 5.88 -4.34 8.77
N PHE A 280 4.89 -3.74 9.42
CA PHE A 280 4.72 -2.31 9.52
C PHE A 280 5.23 -1.80 10.88
N GLY A 281 5.97 -0.70 10.85
CA GLY A 281 6.49 -0.04 12.05
C GLY A 281 6.15 1.43 12.04
N ARG A 282 5.96 2.00 13.23
CA ARG A 282 5.74 3.43 13.46
C ARG A 282 6.96 4.04 14.14
N GLN A 283 7.38 5.21 13.69
CA GLN A 283 8.45 5.95 14.36
C GLN A 283 7.93 6.62 15.64
N ARG A 284 8.62 6.40 16.76
CA ARG A 284 8.37 7.06 18.05
C ARG A 284 9.69 7.63 18.57
N GLY A 285 9.90 8.93 18.33
CA GLY A 285 11.20 9.57 18.59
C GLY A 285 12.29 9.00 17.67
N LYS A 286 13.36 8.44 18.27
CA LYS A 286 14.46 7.78 17.53
C LYS A 286 14.22 6.28 17.30
N GLU A 287 13.21 5.69 17.94
CA GLU A 287 12.91 4.26 17.86
C GLU A 287 11.82 3.95 16.84
N ILE A 288 11.82 2.70 16.38
CA ILE A 288 10.83 2.16 15.47
C ILE A 288 10.20 0.96 16.15
N ILE A 289 8.88 1.04 16.32
CA ILE A 289 8.11 0.03 17.03
C ILE A 289 7.22 -0.64 15.99
N LYS A 290 7.27 -1.97 15.91
CA LYS A 290 6.32 -2.77 15.14
C LYS A 290 4.92 -2.41 15.62
N CYS A 291 4.08 -1.86 14.76
CA CYS A 291 2.73 -1.43 15.12
C CYS A 291 1.66 -2.39 14.61
N GLY A 292 1.97 -3.32 13.69
CA GLY A 292 0.96 -4.15 13.03
C GLY A 292 0.38 -3.47 11.81
N LEU A 293 -0.54 -4.14 11.12
CA LEU A 293 -1.04 -3.66 9.82
C LEU A 293 -1.98 -2.46 9.97
N PRO A 294 -1.79 -1.37 9.22
CA PRO A 294 -2.62 -0.17 9.31
C PRO A 294 -3.97 -0.34 8.58
N ILE A 295 -4.71 -1.40 8.90
CA ILE A 295 -6.00 -1.70 8.28
C ILE A 295 -7.03 -0.67 8.74
N ARG A 296 -7.59 0.06 7.79
CA ARG A 296 -8.69 1.00 8.02
C ARG A 296 -10.04 0.36 7.78
N SER A 297 -10.17 -0.37 6.67
CA SER A 297 -11.39 -1.07 6.34
C SER A 297 -11.11 -2.39 5.61
N ILE A 298 -12.07 -3.30 5.69
CA ILE A 298 -12.08 -4.54 4.92
C ILE A 298 -13.43 -4.62 4.19
N ARG A 299 -13.40 -4.76 2.86
CA ARG A 299 -14.61 -4.96 2.08
C ARG A 299 -14.64 -6.40 1.55
N VAL A 300 -15.76 -7.08 1.75
CA VAL A 300 -16.02 -8.42 1.22
C VAL A 300 -16.48 -8.30 -0.22
N GLY A 301 -15.79 -9.00 -1.12
CA GLY A 301 -16.07 -8.99 -2.55
C GLY A 301 -17.41 -9.62 -2.92
N PRO A 302 -17.84 -9.48 -4.19
CA PRO A 302 -19.02 -10.15 -4.69
C PRO A 302 -18.83 -11.68 -4.66
N GLY A 303 -19.89 -12.42 -4.34
CA GLY A 303 -19.88 -13.89 -4.32
C GLY A 303 -21.17 -14.47 -3.73
N TYR A 304 -21.50 -15.73 -4.02
CA TYR A 304 -22.76 -16.32 -3.53
C TYR A 304 -22.82 -16.40 -2.00
N ASN A 305 -21.66 -16.55 -1.36
CA ASN A 305 -21.49 -16.63 0.10
C ASN A 305 -21.01 -15.32 0.73
N GLN A 306 -21.21 -14.17 0.07
CA GLN A 306 -20.78 -12.86 0.59
C GLN A 306 -21.29 -12.60 2.01
N GLU A 307 -22.56 -12.93 2.32
CA GLU A 307 -23.13 -12.79 3.66
C GLU A 307 -22.37 -13.62 4.70
N SER A 308 -22.11 -14.89 4.40
CA SER A 308 -21.41 -15.80 5.31
C SER A 308 -19.97 -15.34 5.56
N VAL A 309 -19.27 -14.88 4.53
CA VAL A 309 -17.91 -14.31 4.67
C VAL A 309 -17.95 -13.04 5.49
N TYR A 310 -18.94 -12.17 5.25
CA TYR A 310 -19.13 -10.93 6.02
C TYR A 310 -19.34 -11.20 7.51
N LEU A 311 -20.30 -12.05 7.86
CA LEU A 311 -20.59 -12.40 9.26
C LEU A 311 -19.41 -13.13 9.92
N GLY A 312 -18.75 -14.04 9.19
CA GLY A 312 -17.55 -14.72 9.66
C GLY A 312 -16.41 -13.75 9.94
N LEU A 313 -16.22 -12.74 9.09
CA LEU A 313 -15.19 -11.72 9.27
C LEU A 313 -15.50 -10.79 10.45
N VAL A 314 -16.77 -10.40 10.64
CA VAL A 314 -17.21 -9.66 11.85
C VAL A 314 -16.82 -10.45 13.10
N HIS A 315 -17.23 -11.70 13.18
CA HIS A 315 -16.91 -12.56 14.33
C HIS A 315 -15.39 -12.73 14.51
N ARG A 316 -14.65 -12.96 13.42
CA ARG A 316 -13.19 -13.16 13.46
C ARG A 316 -12.44 -11.93 13.95
N LEU A 317 -12.85 -10.72 13.56
CA LEU A 317 -12.20 -9.49 14.01
C LEU A 317 -12.59 -9.11 15.44
N GLU A 318 -13.80 -9.43 15.90
CA GLU A 318 -14.23 -9.16 17.27
C GLU A 318 -13.62 -10.16 18.27
N CYS A 319 -13.59 -11.44 17.92
CA CYS A 319 -13.28 -12.50 18.88
C CYS A 319 -11.87 -13.08 18.73
N GLY A 320 -11.23 -12.95 17.57
CA GLY A 320 -9.93 -13.55 17.33
C GLY A 320 -8.77 -12.56 17.49
N GLU A 321 -7.60 -13.10 17.86
CA GLU A 321 -6.35 -12.34 17.89
C GLU A 321 -5.99 -11.79 16.50
N LYS A 322 -5.45 -10.58 16.46
CA LYS A 322 -5.12 -9.89 15.20
C LYS A 322 -3.96 -8.92 15.38
N ASN A 323 -3.01 -8.97 14.45
CA ASN A 323 -1.83 -8.09 14.44
C ASN A 323 -2.07 -6.85 13.56
N VAL A 324 -2.96 -5.97 14.02
CA VAL A 324 -3.32 -4.71 13.37
C VAL A 324 -2.77 -3.51 14.15
N CYS A 325 -2.62 -2.38 13.47
CA CYS A 325 -2.20 -1.12 14.09
C CYS A 325 -3.24 -0.67 15.11
N LEU A 326 -2.86 -0.71 16.39
CA LEU A 326 -3.70 -0.22 17.47
C LEU A 326 -3.81 1.30 17.36
N LEU A 327 -5.05 1.74 17.19
CA LEU A 327 -5.43 3.14 17.27
C LEU A 327 -5.53 3.57 18.74
N SER A 328 -5.30 4.84 19.03
CA SER A 328 -5.65 5.41 20.33
C SER A 328 -7.15 5.30 20.59
N GLU A 329 -7.57 5.26 21.86
CA GLU A 329 -8.99 5.21 22.22
C GLU A 329 -9.79 6.35 21.60
N LYS A 330 -9.17 7.55 21.50
CA LYS A 330 -9.73 8.70 20.80
C LYS A 330 -10.01 8.40 19.32
N GLU A 331 -9.01 7.92 18.58
CA GLU A 331 -9.15 7.57 17.15
C GLU A 331 -10.19 6.45 16.94
N GLN A 332 -10.25 5.46 17.83
CA GLN A 332 -11.26 4.40 17.79
C GLN A 332 -12.67 4.98 17.98
N ARG A 333 -12.87 5.87 18.97
CA ARG A 333 -14.14 6.57 19.20
C ARG A 333 -14.56 7.40 17.99
N GLU A 334 -13.65 8.18 17.43
CA GLU A 334 -13.91 8.99 16.23
C GLU A 334 -14.37 8.14 15.05
N ARG A 335 -13.73 6.99 14.81
CA ARG A 335 -14.13 6.05 13.75
C ARG A 335 -15.51 5.43 14.00
N LYS A 336 -15.83 5.08 15.24
CA LYS A 336 -17.16 4.55 15.61
C LYS A 336 -18.26 5.59 15.44
N ILE A 337 -18.02 6.83 15.88
CA ILE A 337 -18.95 7.95 15.70
C ILE A 337 -19.19 8.17 14.20
N ARG A 338 -18.12 8.24 13.41
CA ARG A 338 -18.22 8.41 11.96
C ARG A 338 -19.01 7.28 11.29
N PHE A 339 -18.77 6.04 11.67
CA PHE A 339 -19.54 4.89 11.18
C PHE A 339 -21.04 5.05 11.46
N ILE A 340 -21.42 5.48 12.66
CA ILE A 340 -22.82 5.70 13.02
C ILE A 340 -23.42 6.82 12.15
N ILE A 341 -22.72 7.94 12.01
CA ILE A 341 -23.20 9.08 11.19
C ILE A 341 -23.39 8.66 9.73
N GLU A 342 -22.38 8.04 9.13
CA GLU A 342 -22.41 7.59 7.73
C GLU A 342 -23.51 6.55 7.51
N GLY A 343 -23.65 5.59 8.43
CA GLY A 343 -24.69 4.57 8.38
C GLY A 343 -26.10 5.15 8.47
N LEU A 344 -26.32 6.10 9.38
CA LEU A 344 -27.60 6.81 9.49
C LEU A 344 -27.89 7.59 8.19
N ALA A 345 -26.91 8.32 7.67
CA ALA A 345 -27.07 9.08 6.43
C ALA A 345 -27.43 8.18 5.24
N GLU A 346 -26.77 7.03 5.10
CA GLU A 346 -27.12 6.06 4.06
C GLU A 346 -28.51 5.46 4.26
N TYR A 347 -28.87 5.10 5.50
CA TYR A 347 -30.19 4.56 5.84
C TYR A 347 -31.30 5.56 5.46
N PHE A 348 -31.19 6.81 5.91
CA PHE A 348 -32.20 7.83 5.63
C PHE A 348 -32.29 8.16 4.15
N LYS A 349 -31.16 8.25 3.45
CA LYS A 349 -31.17 8.45 1.99
C LYS A 349 -32.01 7.39 1.29
N ILE A 350 -31.78 6.11 1.62
CA ILE A 350 -32.52 4.99 1.02
C ILE A 350 -33.99 5.05 1.40
N LYS A 351 -34.32 5.24 2.68
CA LYS A 351 -35.73 5.27 3.14
C LYS A 351 -36.53 6.46 2.59
N MET A 352 -35.87 7.58 2.32
CA MET A 352 -36.48 8.77 1.71
C MET A 352 -36.72 8.59 0.21
N GLU A 353 -35.95 7.73 -0.46
CA GLU A 353 -36.13 7.35 -1.86
C GLU A 353 -37.09 6.15 -2.04
N GLU A 354 -37.44 5.45 -0.95
CA GLU A 354 -38.40 4.34 -0.91
C GLU A 354 -39.88 4.79 -0.79
N SER A 355 -40.78 3.82 -0.63
CA SER A 355 -42.22 4.03 -0.45
C SER A 355 -42.59 5.03 0.67
N ALA A 356 -43.79 5.63 0.58
CA ALA A 356 -44.31 6.55 1.60
C ALA A 356 -44.29 5.98 3.04
N SER A 357 -44.39 4.65 3.20
CA SER A 357 -44.31 3.98 4.49
C SER A 357 -42.88 3.99 5.06
N SER A 358 -41.86 3.81 4.22
CA SER A 358 -40.44 3.89 4.62
C SER A 358 -40.07 5.31 5.04
N ARG A 359 -40.61 6.31 4.33
CA ARG A 359 -40.44 7.74 4.65
C ARG A 359 -40.98 8.09 6.03
N LYS A 360 -42.18 7.60 6.36
CA LYS A 360 -42.80 7.82 7.68
C LYS A 360 -41.97 7.23 8.83
N ILE A 361 -41.38 6.05 8.66
CA ILE A 361 -40.48 5.45 9.67
C ILE A 361 -39.25 6.33 9.87
N ALA A 362 -38.66 6.85 8.79
CA ALA A 362 -37.55 7.78 8.87
C ALA A 362 -37.94 9.08 9.61
N GLU A 363 -39.09 9.67 9.26
CA GLU A 363 -39.63 10.86 9.91
C GLU A 363 -39.92 10.62 11.41
N ASP A 364 -40.52 9.49 11.77
CA ASP A 364 -40.82 9.11 13.16
C ASP A 364 -39.53 8.92 14.00
N VAL A 365 -38.45 8.42 13.40
CA VAL A 365 -37.14 8.28 14.04
C VAL A 365 -36.51 9.66 14.28
N VAL A 366 -36.56 10.54 13.27
CA VAL A 366 -36.06 11.91 13.35
C VAL A 366 -36.82 12.68 14.44
N GLN A 367 -38.14 12.55 14.50
CA GLN A 367 -38.99 13.15 15.53
C GLN A 367 -38.73 12.62 16.96
N LYS A 368 -38.20 11.40 17.10
CA LYS A 368 -37.80 10.84 18.41
C LYS A 368 -36.38 11.23 18.83
N LEU A 369 -35.52 11.65 17.90
CA LEU A 369 -34.16 12.17 18.20
C LEU A 369 -34.19 13.56 18.82
N SER A 370 -35.23 14.32 18.50
CA SER A 370 -35.53 15.58 19.13
C SER A 370 -36.04 15.38 20.55
N GLN A 371 -35.15 15.52 21.53
CA GLN A 371 -35.56 15.83 22.89
C GLN A 371 -36.31 17.18 22.84
N ASP A 372 -37.50 17.22 23.45
CA ASP A 372 -38.40 18.38 23.57
C ASP A 372 -39.47 18.59 22.48
N GLY A 373 -39.65 17.65 21.55
CA GLY A 373 -40.82 17.68 20.64
C GLY A 373 -40.73 18.69 19.49
N GLU A 374 -39.58 19.36 19.31
CA GLU A 374 -39.24 20.09 18.09
C GLU A 374 -38.52 19.16 17.12
N LEU A 375 -39.12 18.83 15.98
CA LEU A 375 -38.46 18.03 14.93
C LEU A 375 -37.07 18.59 14.60
N ILE A 376 -36.02 17.95 15.13
CA ILE A 376 -34.65 18.21 14.70
C ILE A 376 -34.54 17.55 13.33
N GLU A 377 -34.49 18.34 12.26
CA GLU A 377 -34.31 17.76 10.92
C GLU A 377 -33.07 16.86 10.90
N PHE A 378 -33.07 15.77 10.12
CA PHE A 378 -31.86 14.92 9.99
C PHE A 378 -30.60 15.75 9.61
N ALA A 379 -30.80 16.84 8.88
CA ALA A 379 -29.77 17.82 8.58
C ALA A 379 -29.15 18.45 9.84
N GLU A 380 -29.95 18.76 10.86
CA GLU A 380 -29.50 19.31 12.14
C GLU A 380 -28.80 18.26 13.01
N LEU A 381 -29.31 17.01 13.07
CA LEU A 381 -28.60 15.92 13.76
C LEU A 381 -27.24 15.67 13.11
N LYS A 382 -27.21 15.57 11.78
CA LYS A 382 -25.97 15.40 11.01
C LYS A 382 -25.02 16.57 11.27
N THR A 383 -25.51 17.81 11.22
CA THR A 383 -24.72 19.01 11.51
C THR A 383 -24.21 19.02 12.95
N LYS A 384 -25.03 18.62 13.93
CA LYS A 384 -24.63 18.47 15.34
C LYS A 384 -23.50 17.46 15.48
N LEU A 385 -23.63 16.29 14.86
CA LEU A 385 -22.63 15.22 14.91
C LEU A 385 -21.34 15.57 14.14
N GLU A 386 -21.44 16.24 12.99
CA GLU A 386 -20.31 16.76 12.22
C GLU A 386 -19.61 17.91 12.96
N SER A 387 -20.38 18.77 13.65
CA SER A 387 -19.87 19.83 14.53
C SER A 387 -19.06 19.24 15.69
N ILE A 388 -19.57 18.18 16.34
CA ILE A 388 -18.84 17.43 17.38
C ILE A 388 -17.51 16.86 16.84
N LEU A 389 -17.53 16.25 15.65
CA LEU A 389 -16.31 15.69 15.05
C LEU A 389 -15.28 16.77 14.67
N SER A 390 -15.74 17.93 14.18
CA SER A 390 -14.88 19.04 13.78
C SER A 390 -14.35 19.87 14.96
N THR A 391 -15.04 19.88 16.10
CA THR A 391 -14.62 20.55 17.35
C THR A 391 -13.84 19.64 18.31
N SER A 392 -13.50 18.42 17.88
CA SER A 392 -12.90 17.29 18.64
C SER A 392 -11.51 17.50 19.29
N LYS A 393 -11.12 18.75 19.59
CA LYS A 393 -9.97 19.01 20.47
C LYS A 393 -10.28 18.69 21.95
N ASP A 394 -11.56 18.64 22.33
CA ASP A 394 -12.02 18.33 23.69
C ASP A 394 -12.45 16.85 23.82
N GLU A 395 -11.68 16.06 24.57
CA GLU A 395 -11.98 14.63 24.80
C GLU A 395 -13.29 14.42 25.58
N THR A 396 -13.64 15.34 26.48
CA THR A 396 -14.86 15.26 27.29
C THR A 396 -16.12 15.36 26.43
N MET A 397 -16.11 16.24 25.42
CA MET A 397 -17.20 16.37 24.45
C MET A 397 -17.33 15.11 23.58
N LEU A 398 -16.20 14.54 23.13
CA LEU A 398 -16.17 13.31 22.35
C LEU A 398 -16.79 12.14 23.13
N ASP A 399 -16.48 12.03 24.42
CA ASP A 399 -17.03 11.00 25.31
C ASP A 399 -18.53 11.15 25.53
N ALA A 400 -19.01 12.38 25.78
CA ALA A 400 -20.44 12.64 25.91
C ALA A 400 -21.20 12.22 24.63
N SER A 401 -20.69 12.61 23.46
CA SER A 401 -21.30 12.26 22.17
C SER A 401 -21.25 10.77 21.87
N TYR A 402 -20.15 10.10 22.20
CA TYR A 402 -20.05 8.65 22.04
C TYR A 402 -21.06 7.90 22.93
N ASN A 403 -21.26 8.35 24.17
CA ASN A 403 -22.24 7.77 25.09
C ASN A 403 -23.68 8.00 24.61
N GLU A 404 -24.01 9.19 24.11
CA GLU A 404 -25.31 9.50 23.49
C GLU A 404 -25.59 8.56 22.30
N LEU A 405 -24.62 8.41 21.40
CA LEU A 405 -24.74 7.51 20.25
C LEU A 405 -24.87 6.03 20.65
N LYS A 406 -24.16 5.61 21.69
CA LYS A 406 -24.29 4.25 22.23
C LYS A 406 -25.70 3.99 22.77
N TYR A 407 -26.27 4.94 23.49
CA TYR A 407 -27.65 4.87 23.98
C TYR A 407 -28.67 4.82 22.83
N LEU A 408 -28.50 5.66 21.80
CA LEU A 408 -29.34 5.64 20.60
C LEU A 408 -29.25 4.30 19.87
N LYS A 409 -28.03 3.77 19.70
CA LYS A 409 -27.80 2.46 19.09
C LYS A 409 -28.52 1.35 19.84
N GLN A 410 -28.46 1.35 21.17
CA GLN A 410 -29.16 0.35 21.99
C GLN A 410 -30.68 0.47 21.87
N THR A 411 -31.20 1.70 21.89
CA THR A 411 -32.65 1.96 21.85
C THR A 411 -33.25 1.59 20.48
N TRP A 412 -32.55 1.88 19.38
CA TRP A 412 -33.07 1.71 18.01
C TRP A 412 -32.37 0.63 17.22
N TYR A 413 -31.75 -0.32 17.93
CA TYR A 413 -30.98 -1.38 17.30
C TYR A 413 -31.79 -2.10 16.22
N ASN A 414 -32.95 -2.62 16.59
CA ASN A 414 -33.79 -3.41 15.70
C ASN A 414 -34.46 -2.61 14.57
N GLN A 415 -34.55 -1.28 14.69
CA GLN A 415 -35.26 -0.43 13.74
C GLN A 415 -34.34 0.13 12.66
N ILE A 416 -33.08 0.43 13.01
CA ILE A 416 -32.17 1.17 12.12
C ILE A 416 -30.82 0.49 12.07
N PHE A 417 -30.18 0.33 13.24
CA PHE A 417 -28.79 -0.10 13.30
C PHE A 417 -28.58 -1.53 12.84
N LYS A 418 -29.57 -2.41 12.99
CA LYS A 418 -29.52 -3.77 12.43
C LYS A 418 -29.40 -3.73 10.91
N GLU A 419 -30.13 -2.85 10.21
CA GLU A 419 -30.01 -2.73 8.75
C GLU A 419 -28.65 -2.13 8.34
N ILE A 420 -28.16 -1.15 9.10
CA ILE A 420 -26.82 -0.58 8.90
C ILE A 420 -25.74 -1.66 9.11
N GLU A 421 -25.83 -2.41 10.20
CA GLU A 421 -24.91 -3.48 10.60
C GLU A 421 -24.97 -4.71 9.71
N LEU A 422 -26.07 -4.93 9.00
CA LEU A 422 -26.07 -5.87 7.90
C LEU A 422 -25.11 -5.35 6.82
N LYS A 423 -25.25 -4.11 6.34
CA LYS A 423 -24.43 -3.62 5.21
C LYS A 423 -22.96 -3.33 5.57
N SER A 424 -22.71 -2.89 6.80
CA SER A 424 -21.39 -2.45 7.24
C SER A 424 -21.27 -2.50 8.76
N TYR A 425 -20.09 -2.82 9.29
CA TYR A 425 -19.87 -2.99 10.73
C TYR A 425 -18.58 -2.33 11.17
N CYS A 426 -18.58 -1.58 12.27
CA CYS A 426 -17.36 -1.01 12.84
C CYS A 426 -16.96 -1.78 14.09
N THR A 427 -15.78 -2.38 14.04
CA THR A 427 -15.27 -3.24 15.13
C THR A 427 -14.89 -2.46 16.38
N ALA A 428 -14.66 -3.17 17.48
CA ALA A 428 -14.14 -2.61 18.73
C ALA A 428 -12.86 -1.78 18.50
N ASP A 429 -11.96 -2.22 17.61
CA ASP A 429 -10.70 -1.53 17.30
C ASP A 429 -10.83 -0.44 16.21
N GLY A 430 -12.05 -0.16 15.74
CA GLY A 430 -12.29 0.87 14.73
C GLY A 430 -11.92 0.47 13.30
N ILE A 431 -11.85 -0.84 13.01
CA ILE A 431 -11.79 -1.37 11.63
C ILE A 431 -13.21 -1.44 11.08
N LEU A 432 -13.43 -0.85 9.90
CA LEU A 432 -14.72 -0.86 9.22
C LEU A 432 -14.83 -2.04 8.26
N ILE A 433 -15.86 -2.87 8.40
CA ILE A 433 -16.16 -3.99 7.52
C ILE A 433 -17.32 -3.61 6.62
N LYS A 434 -17.19 -3.82 5.31
CA LYS A 434 -18.22 -3.49 4.31
C LYS A 434 -18.47 -4.67 3.38
N ARG A 435 -19.56 -4.61 2.64
CA ARG A 435 -19.81 -5.49 1.49
C ARG A 435 -19.61 -4.72 0.19
N SER A 436 -19.06 -5.38 -0.83
CA SER A 436 -19.06 -4.86 -2.19
C SER A 436 -20.50 -4.67 -2.65
N ARG A 437 -20.75 -3.56 -3.37
CA ARG A 437 -22.07 -3.28 -3.97
C ARG A 437 -22.19 -3.86 -5.38
N ILE A 438 -21.11 -4.43 -5.90
CA ILE A 438 -21.10 -5.07 -7.21
C ILE A 438 -22.00 -6.31 -7.12
N PRO A 439 -22.95 -6.48 -8.04
CA PRO A 439 -23.77 -7.68 -8.07
C PRO A 439 -22.90 -8.92 -8.25
N TYR A 440 -23.44 -10.09 -7.88
CA TYR A 440 -22.76 -11.35 -8.12
C TYR A 440 -22.53 -11.57 -9.62
N ILE A 441 -21.27 -11.55 -10.05
CA ILE A 441 -20.85 -11.65 -11.46
C ILE A 441 -20.11 -12.95 -11.79
N PHE A 442 -19.79 -13.79 -10.80
CA PHE A 442 -19.11 -15.05 -11.04
C PHE A 442 -20.11 -16.09 -11.59
N SER A 443 -20.25 -16.16 -12.91
CA SER A 443 -20.93 -17.29 -13.53
C SER A 443 -20.13 -18.57 -13.26
N LYS A 444 -20.81 -19.69 -12.96
CA LYS A 444 -20.18 -21.01 -12.85
C LYS A 444 -19.44 -21.28 -14.17
N LYS A 445 -18.10 -21.25 -14.13
CA LYS A 445 -17.27 -21.76 -15.23
C LYS A 445 -17.28 -23.28 -15.24
#